data_AF-A0A963BJ52-F1
#
_entry.id   AF-A0A963BJ52-F1
#
_cell.length_a   1.000
_cell.length_b   1.000
_cell.length_c   1.000
_cell.angle_alpha   90.00
_cell.angle_beta   90.00
_cell.angle_gamma   90.00
#
_symmetry.space_group_name_H-M   'P 1'
#
loop_
_entity.id
_entity.type
_entity.pdbx_description
1 polymer ?
#
loop_
_entity_poly.entity_id
_entity_poly.type
_entity_poly.pdbx_seq_one_letter_code
_entity_poly.pdbx_strand_id
1 'polypeptide(L)'
;ALTACLKILSMIENNHTYLNQKPKGEPHLSKYNLYQSVVGAGSSPNFHAALRWLLNLSDGAHSLLDIAERSGIDFRDLVAAAKALLECGLLQESA
;
A
#
# COMPACT_ATOMS: atom_id res chain seq x y z
N ALA A 1 25.10 -6.66 -9.10
CA ALA A 1 25.03 -5.19 -9.28
C ALA A 1 23.71 -4.77 -9.96
N LEU A 2 23.42 -5.23 -11.18
CA LEU A 2 22.21 -4.85 -11.95
C LEU A 2 20.89 -4.99 -11.18
N THR A 3 20.70 -6.10 -10.46
CA THR A 3 19.46 -6.37 -9.69
C THR A 3 19.20 -5.34 -8.58
N ALA A 4 20.26 -4.79 -7.98
CA ALA A 4 20.12 -3.75 -6.95
C ALA A 4 19.67 -2.43 -7.58
N CYS A 5 20.26 -2.06 -8.73
CA CYS A 5 19.86 -0.85 -9.46
C CYS A 5 18.39 -0.92 -9.92
N LEU A 6 17.95 -2.07 -10.43
CA LEU A 6 16.54 -2.27 -10.81
C LEU A 6 15.59 -2.16 -9.62
N LYS A 7 15.97 -2.68 -8.45
CA LYS A 7 15.18 -2.52 -7.23
C LYS A 7 15.06 -1.05 -6.82
N ILE A 8 16.18 -0.32 -6.79
CA ILE A 8 16.20 1.11 -6.46
C ILE A 8 15.33 1.89 -7.45
N LEU A 9 15.47 1.63 -8.75
CA LEU A 9 14.66 2.28 -9.77
C LEU A 9 13.16 2.00 -9.55
N SER A 10 12.78 0.74 -9.34
CA SER A 10 11.39 0.38 -9.07
C SER A 10 10.83 1.04 -7.80
N MET A 11 11.68 1.25 -6.80
CA MET A 11 11.30 1.90 -5.56
C MET A 11 11.05 3.38 -5.78
N ILE A 12 11.92 4.07 -6.51
CA ILE A 12 11.75 5.47 -6.91
C ILE A 12 10.49 5.65 -7.76
N GLU A 13 10.28 4.77 -8.75
CA GLU A 13 9.13 4.82 -9.66
C GLU A 13 7.79 4.63 -8.96
N ASN A 14 7.74 3.93 -7.82
CA ASN A 14 6.49 3.64 -7.10
C ASN A 14 6.40 4.40 -5.77
N ASN A 15 7.33 5.30 -5.45
CA ASN A 15 7.31 6.05 -4.20
C ASN A 15 6.36 7.25 -4.26
N HIS A 16 5.06 6.97 -4.35
CA HIS A 16 4.02 7.98 -4.37
C HIS A 16 3.49 8.28 -2.96
N THR A 17 2.89 9.46 -2.83
CA THR A 17 2.05 9.85 -1.69
C THR A 17 0.59 9.59 -2.03
N TYR A 18 -0.19 9.12 -1.07
CA TYR A 18 -1.61 8.83 -1.27
C TYR A 18 -2.47 9.60 -0.27
N LEU A 19 -3.71 9.86 -0.66
CA LEU A 19 -4.75 10.45 0.18
C LEU A 19 -5.88 9.44 0.40
N ASN A 20 -6.18 9.14 1.66
CA ASN A 20 -7.29 8.30 2.06
C ASN A 20 -8.63 9.02 1.84
N GLN A 21 -9.48 8.42 1.01
CA GLN A 21 -10.81 8.95 0.66
C GLN A 21 -11.85 8.71 1.76
N LYS A 22 -11.56 7.84 2.72
CA LYS A 22 -12.40 7.55 3.89
C LYS A 22 -11.58 7.67 5.18
N PRO A 23 -11.23 8.90 5.60
CA PRO A 23 -10.38 9.12 6.77
C PRO A 23 -11.09 8.86 8.12
N LYS A 24 -12.42 8.75 8.12
CA LYS A 24 -13.22 8.57 9.35
C LYS A 24 -13.57 7.09 9.56
N GLY A 25 -12.89 6.47 10.52
CA GLY A 25 -13.11 5.08 10.93
C GLY A 25 -12.43 4.06 10.02
N GLU A 26 -12.42 2.80 10.45
CA GLU A 26 -11.86 1.70 9.66
C GLU A 26 -12.87 1.27 8.57
N PRO A 27 -12.54 1.37 7.27
CA PRO A 27 -13.42 0.88 6.22
C PRO A 27 -13.58 -0.64 6.34
N HIS A 28 -14.82 -1.13 6.24
CA HIS A 28 -15.08 -2.58 6.17
C HIS A 28 -14.47 -3.16 4.87
N LEU A 29 -13.22 -3.63 4.96
CA LEU A 29 -12.44 -4.19 3.85
C LEU A 29 -13.11 -5.40 3.19
N SER A 30 -13.96 -6.11 3.93
CA SER A 30 -14.76 -7.23 3.43
C SER A 30 -15.76 -6.82 2.34
N LYS A 31 -16.22 -5.56 2.32
CA LYS A 31 -17.11 -5.04 1.27
C LYS A 31 -16.41 -4.80 -0.07
N TYR A 32 -15.08 -4.77 -0.06
CA TYR A 32 -14.24 -4.47 -1.21
C TYR A 32 -13.52 -5.71 -1.76
N ASN A 33 -13.89 -6.92 -1.31
CA ASN A 33 -13.22 -8.19 -1.62
C ASN A 33 -11.71 -8.24 -1.26
N LEU A 34 -11.18 -7.25 -0.54
CA LEU A 34 -9.78 -7.16 -0.15
C LEU A 34 -9.33 -8.25 0.84
N TYR A 35 -10.29 -8.94 1.47
CA TYR A 35 -10.05 -10.11 2.32
C TYR A 35 -9.90 -11.42 1.52
N GLN A 36 -10.52 -11.50 0.33
CA GLN A 36 -10.45 -12.69 -0.55
C GLN A 36 -9.21 -12.66 -1.45
N SER A 37 -8.69 -11.46 -1.78
CA SER A 37 -7.40 -11.32 -2.49
C SER A 37 -6.22 -11.91 -1.71
N VAL A 38 -6.39 -12.22 -0.42
CA VAL A 38 -5.42 -12.92 0.44
C VAL A 38 -5.38 -14.43 0.19
N VAL A 39 -6.41 -15.02 -0.44
CA VAL A 39 -6.48 -16.46 -0.70
C VAL A 39 -5.93 -16.77 -2.09
N GLY A 40 -4.62 -16.62 -2.25
CA GLY A 40 -3.87 -17.02 -3.43
C GLY A 40 -2.40 -17.22 -3.08
N ALA A 41 -1.71 -18.14 -3.77
CA ALA A 41 -0.34 -18.58 -3.47
C ALA A 41 0.77 -17.49 -3.53
N GLY A 42 0.40 -16.22 -3.70
CA GLY A 42 1.29 -15.06 -3.71
C GLY A 42 0.88 -13.92 -2.78
N SER A 43 -0.11 -14.13 -1.88
CA SER A 43 -0.49 -13.09 -0.93
C SER A 43 0.42 -13.08 0.29
N SER A 44 1.12 -11.97 0.49
CA SER A 44 2.02 -11.77 1.62
C SER A 44 1.24 -11.85 2.94
N PRO A 45 1.79 -12.51 3.98
CA PRO A 45 1.17 -12.54 5.31
C PRO A 45 0.94 -11.12 5.87
N ASN A 46 1.67 -10.12 5.36
CA ASN A 46 1.58 -8.74 5.79
C ASN A 46 0.56 -7.91 5.00
N PHE A 47 -0.14 -8.46 4.01
CA PHE A 47 -1.04 -7.68 3.15
C PHE A 47 -2.12 -6.93 3.94
N HIS A 48 -2.79 -7.59 4.90
CA HIS A 48 -3.77 -6.93 5.76
C HIS A 48 -3.17 -5.86 6.70
N ALA A 49 -1.90 -6.03 7.11
CA ALA A 49 -1.21 -5.00 7.87
C ALA A 49 -0.89 -3.81 6.96
N ALA A 50 -0.40 -4.07 5.74
CA ALA A 50 -0.10 -3.07 4.73
C ALA A 50 -1.32 -2.20 4.40
N LEU A 51 -2.50 -2.81 4.18
CA LEU A 51 -3.75 -2.08 3.95
C LEU A 51 -4.07 -1.09 5.09
N ARG A 52 -3.93 -1.53 6.35
CA ARG A 52 -4.21 -0.68 7.53
C ARG A 52 -3.19 0.45 7.67
N TRP A 53 -1.91 0.16 7.47
CA TRP A 53 -0.85 1.17 7.49
C TRP A 53 -1.06 2.24 6.43
N LEU A 54 -1.38 1.82 5.20
CA LEU A 54 -1.72 2.72 4.11
C LEU A 54 -2.93 3.60 4.43
N LEU A 55 -4.04 3.00 4.86
CA LEU A 55 -5.24 3.79 5.21
C LEU A 55 -4.99 4.78 6.35
N ASN A 56 -4.11 4.44 7.29
CA ASN A 56 -3.78 5.29 8.42
C ASN A 56 -2.81 6.44 8.07
N LEU A 57 -1.82 6.19 7.21
CA LEU A 57 -0.77 7.16 6.90
C LEU A 57 -0.90 7.83 5.53
N SER A 58 -1.90 7.47 4.72
CA SER A 58 -2.19 8.14 3.45
C SER A 58 -2.91 9.47 3.69
N ASP A 59 -2.17 10.46 4.17
CA ASP A 59 -2.60 11.83 4.43
C ASP A 59 -2.11 12.84 3.39
N GLY A 60 -1.42 12.35 2.34
CA GLY A 60 -0.75 13.17 1.33
C GLY A 60 0.65 13.65 1.73
N ALA A 61 1.08 13.44 2.98
CA ALA A 61 2.40 13.83 3.45
C ALA A 61 3.37 12.66 3.56
N HIS A 62 2.87 11.45 3.87
CA HIS A 62 3.72 10.26 3.96
C HIS A 62 3.79 9.53 2.62
N SER A 63 5.01 9.36 2.11
CA SER A 63 5.30 8.55 0.94
C SER A 63 5.21 7.06 1.26
N LEU A 64 5.08 6.24 0.23
CA LEU A 64 5.08 4.78 0.38
C LEU A 64 6.36 4.27 1.08
N LEU A 65 7.48 4.94 0.86
CA LEU A 65 8.76 4.67 1.52
C LEU A 65 8.69 5.00 3.02
N ASP A 66 8.14 6.14 3.40
CA ASP A 66 7.98 6.50 4.83
C ASP A 66 7.12 5.46 5.56
N ILE A 67 6.08 4.95 4.89
CA ILE A 67 5.21 3.91 5.44
C ILE A 67 5.97 2.59 5.55
N ALA A 68 6.82 2.23 4.58
CA ALA A 68 7.67 1.05 4.63
C ALA A 68 8.64 1.09 5.81
N GLU A 69 9.34 2.22 6.01
CA GLU A 69 10.26 2.41 7.12
C GLU A 69 9.57 2.31 8.48
N ARG A 70 8.38 2.92 8.63
CA ARG A 70 7.64 2.93 9.90
C ARG A 70 6.98 1.60 10.23
N SER A 71 6.46 0.89 9.22
CA SER A 71 5.72 -0.36 9.40
C SER A 71 6.61 -1.60 9.43
N GLY A 72 7.83 -1.53 8.88
CA GLY A 72 8.72 -2.67 8.69
C GLY A 72 8.22 -3.67 7.63
N ILE A 73 7.23 -3.29 6.82
CA ILE A 73 6.67 -4.13 5.74
C ILE A 73 7.51 -3.95 4.46
N ASP A 74 7.71 -5.03 3.69
CA ASP A 74 8.41 -4.96 2.41
C ASP A 74 7.70 -3.97 1.47
N PHE A 75 8.47 -3.09 0.84
CA PHE A 75 7.95 -2.07 -0.05
C PHE A 75 7.07 -2.64 -1.16
N ARG A 76 7.36 -3.85 -1.67
CA ARG A 76 6.53 -4.50 -2.70
C ARG A 76 5.15 -4.88 -2.20
N ASP A 77 5.03 -5.28 -0.94
CA ASP A 77 3.73 -5.59 -0.33
C ASP A 77 2.90 -4.32 -0.17
N LEU A 78 3.55 -3.20 0.16
CA LEU A 78 2.91 -1.89 0.22
C LEU A 78 2.47 -1.39 -1.15
N VAL A 79 3.28 -1.58 -2.20
CA VAL A 79 2.89 -1.27 -3.59
C VAL A 79 1.66 -2.08 -4.01
N ALA A 80 1.64 -3.38 -3.71
CA ALA A 80 0.50 -4.24 -4.03
C ALA A 80 -0.76 -3.81 -3.27
N ALA A 81 -0.63 -3.49 -1.98
CA ALA A 81 -1.73 -3.02 -1.16
C ALA A 81 -2.25 -1.64 -1.61
N ALA A 82 -1.36 -0.72 -1.99
CA ALA A 82 -1.73 0.59 -2.52
C ALA A 82 -2.52 0.46 -3.83
N LYS A 83 -2.08 -0.41 -4.75
CA LYS A 83 -2.82 -0.71 -5.99
C LYS A 83 -4.23 -1.23 -5.71
N ALA A 84 -4.36 -2.20 -4.80
CA ALA A 84 -5.66 -2.74 -4.44
C ALA A 84 -6.61 -1.69 -3.83
N LEU A 85 -6.06 -0.76 -3.01
CA LEU A 85 -6.84 0.34 -2.44
C LEU A 85 -7.22 1.41 -3.46
N LEU A 86 -6.38 1.67 -4.47
CA LEU A 86 -6.69 2.55 -5.59
C LEU A 86 -7.82 1.98 -6.45
N GLU A 87 -7.75 0.68 -6.80
CA GLU A 87 -8.80 -0.02 -7.56
C GLU A 87 -10.17 0.02 -6.86
N CYS A 88 -10.16 -0.04 -5.53
CA CYS A 88 -11.37 0.03 -4.72
C CYS A 88 -11.82 1.47 -4.38
N GLY A 89 -11.08 2.49 -4.84
CA GLY A 89 -11.38 3.91 -4.60
C GLY A 89 -11.24 4.34 -3.14
N LEU A 90 -10.47 3.62 -2.33
CA LEU A 90 -10.18 3.98 -0.93
C LEU A 90 -8.97 4.90 -0.81
N LEU A 91 -8.05 4.83 -1.77
CA LEU A 91 -6.94 5.78 -1.92
C LEU A 91 -7.07 6.55 -3.23
N GLN A 92 -6.45 7.71 -3.25
CA GLN A 92 -6.17 8.49 -4.45
C GLN A 92 -4.71 8.91 -4.40
N GLU A 93 -4.03 8.96 -5.56
CA GLU A 93 -2.69 9.53 -5.63
C GLU A 93 -2.74 11.03 -5.28
N SER A 94 -1.87 11.45 -4.37
CA SER A 94 -1.68 12.86 -4.04
C SER A 94 -0.70 13.47 -5.05
N ALA A 95 -1.01 14.67 -5.53
CA ALA A 95 -0.19 15.42 -6.47
C ALA A 95 1.11 15.95 -5.84
#